data_AF-A0A3M8PBP0-F1
#
_entry.id   AF-A0A3M8PBP0-F1
#
_cell.length_a   1.000
_cell.length_b   1.000
_cell.length_c   1.000
_cell.angle_alpha   90.00
_cell.angle_beta   90.00
_cell.angle_gamma   90.00
#
_symmetry.space_group_name_H-M   'P 1'
#
loop_
_entity.id
_entity.type
_entity.pdbx_description
1 polymer ?
#
loop_
_entity_poly.entity_id
_entity_poly.type
_entity_poly.pdbx_seq_one_letter_code
_entity_poly.pdbx_strand_id
1 'polypeptide(L)'
;MAFGIKRDELQRWKAAVDNGEIAFLTHYWTDERFPGCKTVTKVGCRDLDKLAGWGKQYGLKAEWMDLRGDYPHFDLFGEHQERIMAAEGMAHQLKNFRR
;
A
#
# COMPACT_ATOMS: atom_id res chain seq x y z
N MET A 1 -11.60 -7.06 4.51
CA MET A 1 -12.40 -5.84 4.77
C MET A 1 -11.47 -4.78 5.36
N ALA A 2 -11.55 -3.51 4.94
CA ALA A 2 -10.66 -2.43 5.39
C ALA A 2 -11.29 -1.69 6.58
N PHE A 3 -10.58 -1.55 7.70
CA PHE A 3 -11.03 -0.76 8.85
C PHE A 3 -9.88 0.03 9.49
N GLY A 4 -10.22 1.10 10.23
CA GLY A 4 -9.25 1.93 10.95
C GLY A 4 -8.51 2.98 10.13
N ILE A 5 -9.02 3.35 8.95
CA ILE A 5 -8.52 4.48 8.15
C ILE A 5 -9.32 5.75 8.43
N LYS A 6 -8.66 6.89 8.66
CA LYS A 6 -9.36 8.18 8.74
C LYS A 6 -9.73 8.67 7.36
N ARG A 7 -10.88 9.33 7.24
CA ARG A 7 -11.36 9.89 5.97
C ARG A 7 -10.33 10.83 5.34
N ASP A 8 -9.70 11.68 6.14
CA ASP A 8 -8.65 12.60 5.68
C ASP A 8 -7.42 11.89 5.12
N GLU A 9 -6.99 10.78 5.73
CA GLU A 9 -5.86 9.98 5.24
C GLU A 9 -6.17 9.37 3.87
N LEU A 10 -7.39 8.83 3.73
CA LEU A 10 -7.85 8.30 2.45
C LEU A 10 -7.90 9.37 1.37
N GLN A 11 -8.40 10.57 1.68
CA GLN A 11 -8.49 11.67 0.72
C GLN A 11 -7.10 12.18 0.29
N ARG A 12 -6.16 12.30 1.25
CA ARG A 12 -4.77 12.67 0.94
C ARG A 12 -4.10 11.63 0.05
N TRP A 13 -4.29 10.35 0.35
CA TRP A 13 -3.78 9.27 -0.48
C TRP A 13 -4.34 9.36 -1.90
N LYS A 14 -5.66 9.48 -2.05
CA LYS A 14 -6.31 9.62 -3.38
C LYS A 14 -5.76 10.81 -4.17
N ALA A 15 -5.65 11.98 -3.52
CA ALA A 15 -5.12 13.18 -4.17
C ALA A 15 -3.66 13.00 -4.62
N ALA A 16 -2.82 12.36 -3.80
CA ALA A 16 -1.44 12.05 -4.17
C ALA A 16 -1.35 11.05 -5.33
N VAL A 17 -2.19 10.01 -5.32
CA VAL A 17 -2.32 9.06 -6.46
C VAL A 17 -2.70 9.80 -7.73
N ASP A 18 -3.73 10.66 -7.67
CA ASP A 18 -4.21 11.44 -8.82
C ASP A 18 -3.15 12.42 -9.37
N ASN A 19 -2.30 12.97 -8.49
CA ASN A 19 -1.17 13.80 -8.86
C ASN A 19 0.01 13.02 -9.49
N GLY A 20 -0.09 11.69 -9.59
CA GLY A 20 0.99 10.85 -10.11
C GLY A 20 2.13 10.66 -9.12
N GLU A 21 1.89 10.83 -7.82
CA GLU A 21 2.85 10.54 -6.75
C GLU A 21 2.76 9.06 -6.35
N ILE A 22 3.86 8.50 -5.83
CA ILE A 22 3.83 7.19 -5.17
C ILE A 22 3.30 7.41 -3.76
N ALA A 23 2.04 7.05 -3.53
CA ALA A 23 1.34 7.31 -2.28
C ALA A 23 1.12 6.03 -1.48
N PHE A 24 1.40 6.07 -0.18
CA PHE A 24 1.29 4.93 0.73
C PHE A 24 0.10 5.11 1.68
N LEU A 25 -0.67 4.05 1.86
CA LEU A 25 -1.80 4.04 2.78
C LEU A 25 -1.90 2.70 3.51
N THR A 26 -1.51 2.70 4.78
CA THR A 26 -1.66 1.52 5.65
C THR A 26 -3.00 1.55 6.37
N HIS A 27 -3.73 0.43 6.36
CA HIS A 27 -4.93 0.24 7.18
C HIS A 27 -5.01 -1.20 7.70
N TYR A 28 -5.90 -1.43 8.67
CA TYR A 28 -6.11 -2.80 9.16
C TYR A 28 -6.75 -3.66 8.08
N TRP A 29 -6.24 -4.89 7.98
CA TRP A 29 -6.71 -5.93 7.09
C TRP A 29 -6.58 -7.26 7.79
N THR A 30 -7.65 -8.04 7.78
CA THR A 30 -7.69 -9.38 8.37
C THR A 30 -8.29 -10.33 7.34
N ASP A 31 -7.58 -11.41 7.05
CA ASP A 31 -8.00 -12.50 6.19
C ASP A 31 -7.60 -13.81 6.86
N GLU A 32 -8.55 -14.74 6.99
CA GLU A 32 -8.34 -16.01 7.70
C GLU A 32 -7.25 -16.88 7.05
N ARG A 33 -6.94 -16.64 5.77
CA ARG A 33 -5.89 -17.35 5.03
C ARG A 33 -4.48 -16.88 5.42
N PHE A 34 -4.35 -15.73 6.06
CA PHE A 34 -3.06 -15.12 6.44
C PHE A 34 -3.01 -14.79 7.93
N PRO A 35 -2.96 -15.82 8.80
CA PRO A 35 -2.89 -15.62 10.24
C PRO A 35 -1.63 -14.82 10.61
N GLY A 36 -1.82 -13.70 11.33
CA GLY A 36 -0.75 -12.80 11.75
C GLY A 36 -0.60 -11.53 10.90
N CYS A 37 -1.18 -11.48 9.70
CA CYS A 37 -1.25 -10.24 8.92
C CYS A 37 -2.42 -9.40 9.41
N LYS A 38 -2.12 -8.32 10.15
CA LYS A 38 -3.15 -7.39 10.69
C LYS A 38 -3.35 -6.14 9.83
N THR A 39 -2.48 -5.92 8.85
CA THR A 39 -2.45 -4.70 8.06
C THR A 39 -2.17 -4.99 6.60
N VAL A 40 -2.57 -4.05 5.76
CA VAL A 40 -2.16 -3.96 4.37
C VAL A 40 -1.74 -2.52 4.10
N THR A 41 -0.69 -2.33 3.31
CA THR A 41 -0.32 -1.03 2.75
C THR A 41 -0.67 -1.00 1.28
N LYS A 42 -1.50 -0.04 0.90
CA LYS A 42 -1.79 0.29 -0.49
C LYS A 42 -0.77 1.29 -0.99
N VAL A 43 -0.05 0.93 -2.06
CA VAL A 43 0.88 1.84 -2.73
C VAL A 43 0.31 2.19 -4.08
N GLY A 44 -0.20 3.42 -4.23
CA GLY A 44 -0.93 3.85 -5.41
C GLY A 44 -0.20 4.91 -6.21
N CYS A 45 -0.47 4.94 -7.51
CA CYS A 45 -0.07 6.00 -8.42
C CYS A 45 -0.91 5.95 -9.70
N ARG A 46 -1.33 7.10 -10.21
CA ARG A 46 -2.07 7.17 -11.48
C ARG A 46 -1.20 6.85 -12.70
N ASP A 47 0.10 7.09 -12.61
CA ASP A 47 1.08 6.73 -13.64
C ASP A 47 1.49 5.25 -13.45
N LEU A 48 0.96 4.38 -14.30
CA LEU A 48 1.19 2.93 -14.24
C LEU A 48 2.64 2.55 -14.51
N ASP A 49 3.31 3.25 -15.43
CA ASP A 49 4.72 3.01 -15.75
C ASP A 49 5.60 3.38 -14.55
N LYS A 50 5.29 4.51 -13.90
CA LYS A 50 5.96 4.93 -12.67
C LYS A 50 5.70 3.95 -11.53
N LEU A 51 4.45 3.50 -11.36
CA LEU A 51 4.08 2.52 -10.33
C LEU A 51 4.78 1.17 -10.55
N ALA A 52 4.78 0.68 -11.79
CA ALA A 52 5.45 -0.56 -12.15
C ALA A 52 6.97 -0.44 -12.01
N GLY A 53 7.55 0.70 -12.40
CA GLY A 53 8.96 1.01 -12.22
C GLY A 53 9.37 0.98 -10.75
N TRP A 54 8.59 1.64 -9.88
CA TRP A 54 8.77 1.60 -8.43
C TRP A 54 8.64 0.16 -7.89
N GLY A 55 7.58 -0.56 -8.27
CA GLY A 55 7.34 -1.92 -7.81
C GLY A 55 8.46 -2.90 -8.20
N LYS A 56 9.03 -2.73 -9.41
CA LYS A 56 10.13 -3.56 -9.92
C LYS A 56 11.38 -3.47 -9.04
N GLN A 57 11.65 -2.33 -8.39
CA GLN A 57 12.77 -2.16 -7.46
C GLN A 57 12.67 -3.12 -6.27
N TYR A 58 11.44 -3.53 -5.92
CA TYR A 58 11.15 -4.45 -4.82
C TYR A 58 10.82 -5.87 -5.29
N GLY A 59 10.87 -6.13 -6.60
CA GLY A 59 10.50 -7.41 -7.20
C GLY A 59 8.99 -7.62 -7.37
N LEU A 60 8.19 -6.55 -7.26
CA LEU A 60 6.76 -6.60 -7.57
C LEU A 60 6.58 -6.63 -9.10
N LYS A 61 5.67 -7.49 -9.56
CA LYS A 61 5.32 -7.57 -10.97
C LYS A 61 4.17 -6.63 -11.27
N ALA A 62 4.20 -5.96 -12.43
CA ALA A 62 3.12 -5.08 -12.88
C ALA A 62 1.74 -5.78 -12.89
N GLU A 63 1.71 -7.09 -13.17
CA GLU A 63 0.50 -7.93 -13.14
C GLU A 63 -0.15 -8.05 -11.74
N TRP A 64 0.57 -7.70 -10.67
CA TRP A 64 0.06 -7.71 -9.29
C TRP A 64 -0.61 -6.39 -8.89
N MET A 65 -0.62 -5.39 -9.77
CA MET A 65 -1.35 -4.15 -9.51
C MET A 65 -2.84 -4.42 -9.48
N ASP A 66 -3.52 -3.93 -8.46
CA ASP A 66 -4.96 -3.78 -8.49
C ASP A 66 -5.30 -2.56 -9.36
N LEU A 67 -5.87 -2.86 -10.53
CA LEU A 67 -6.33 -1.89 -11.52
C LEU A 67 -7.85 -1.68 -11.46
N ARG A 68 -8.53 -2.19 -10.44
CA ARG A 68 -9.98 -2.03 -10.29
C ARG A 68 -10.29 -0.64 -9.74
N GLY A 69 -10.88 0.21 -10.57
CA GLY A 69 -11.31 1.58 -10.21
C GLY A 69 -10.28 2.65 -10.60
N ASP A 70 -10.47 3.86 -10.08
CA ASP A 70 -9.70 5.05 -10.47
C ASP A 70 -8.31 5.16 -9.82
N TYR A 71 -7.97 4.25 -8.90
CA TYR A 71 -6.74 4.32 -8.11
C TYR A 71 -5.90 3.04 -8.25
N PRO A 72 -5.08 2.92 -9.31
CA PRO A 72 -4.16 1.81 -9.48
C PRO A 72 -3.20 1.71 -8.29
N HIS A 73 -3.06 0.52 -7.71
CA HIS A 73 -2.20 0.33 -6.54
C HIS A 73 -1.69 -1.09 -6.37
N PHE A 74 -0.60 -1.24 -5.62
CA PHE A 74 -0.17 -2.52 -5.07
C PHE A 74 -0.70 -2.71 -3.64
N ASP A 75 -1.06 -3.95 -3.32
CA ASP A 75 -1.34 -4.37 -1.95
C ASP A 75 -0.13 -5.08 -1.34
N LEU A 76 0.45 -4.47 -0.30
CA LEU A 76 1.56 -5.02 0.45
C LEU A 76 1.09 -5.52 1.81
N PHE A 77 1.35 -6.78 2.11
CA PHE A 77 1.03 -7.40 3.40
C PHE A 77 2.15 -8.37 3.81
N GLY A 78 2.18 -8.76 5.08
CA GLY A 78 3.18 -9.68 5.63
C GLY A 78 4.62 -9.17 5.44
N GLU A 79 5.53 -10.07 5.08
CA GLU A 79 6.95 -9.76 4.92
C GLU A 79 7.22 -8.70 3.84
N HIS A 80 6.46 -8.73 2.74
CA HIS A 80 6.58 -7.72 1.68
C HIS A 80 6.28 -6.31 2.21
N GLN A 81 5.23 -6.18 3.04
CA GLN A 81 4.89 -4.91 3.67
C GLN A 81 6.02 -4.42 4.58
N GLU A 82 6.51 -5.27 5.48
CA GLU A 82 7.56 -4.89 6.43
C GLU A 82 8.85 -4.49 5.71
N ARG A 83 9.30 -5.30 4.74
CA ARG A 83 10.55 -5.06 3.99
C ARG A 83 10.49 -3.77 3.17
N ILE A 84 9.41 -3.56 2.43
CA ILE A 84 9.27 -2.41 1.53
C ILE A 84 9.06 -1.13 2.34
N MET A 85 8.20 -1.16 3.35
CA MET A 85 7.98 0.01 4.22
C MET A 85 9.25 0.39 4.97
N ALA A 86 10.11 -0.56 5.34
CA ALA A 86 11.41 -0.27 5.93
C ALA A 86 12.37 0.40 4.93
N ALA A 87 12.43 -0.09 3.70
CA ALA A 87 13.25 0.50 2.65
C ALA A 87 12.82 1.94 2.29
N GLU A 88 11.51 2.21 2.32
CA GLU A 88 10.92 3.54 2.07
C GLU A 88 10.98 4.48 3.30
N GLY A 89 11.58 4.05 4.43
CA GLY A 89 11.63 4.84 5.67
C GLY A 89 10.26 4.99 6.37
N MET A 90 9.25 4.26 5.91
CA MET A 90 7.87 4.30 6.42
C MET A 90 7.55 3.23 7.47
N ALA A 91 8.55 2.51 7.98
CA ALA A 91 8.36 1.47 9.00
C ALA A 91 7.60 1.97 10.25
N HIS A 92 7.63 3.27 10.55
CA HIS A 92 6.88 3.88 11.64
C HIS A 92 5.35 3.71 11.47
N GLN A 93 4.83 3.68 10.24
CA GLN A 93 3.41 3.46 9.98
C GLN A 93 2.98 2.08 10.47
N LEU A 94 3.83 1.06 10.33
CA LEU A 94 3.55 -0.31 10.79
C LEU A 94 3.64 -0.47 12.31
N LYS A 95 4.51 0.31 12.98
CA LYS A 95 4.67 0.25 14.44
C LYS A 95 3.37 0.58 15.19
N ASN A 96 2.52 1.42 14.61
CA ASN A 96 1.23 1.79 15.20
C ASN A 96 0.23 0.63 15.26
N PHE A 97 0.44 -0.42 14.46
CA PHE A 97 -0.46 -1.57 14.36
C PHE A 97 0.04 -2.82 15.12
N ARG A 98 1.21 -2.72 15.79
CA ARG A 98 1.83 -3.81 16.56
C ARG A 98 1.35 -3.93 18.02
N ARG A 99 0.28 -3.25 18.41
CA ARG A 99 -0.35 -3.41 19.74
C ARG A 99 -1.35 -4.56 19.80
#